data_AF-A0A920HPL1-F1
#
_entry.id   AF-A0A920HPL1-F1
#
_cell.length_a   1.000
_cell.length_b   1.000
_cell.length_c   1.000
_cell.angle_alpha   90.00
_cell.angle_beta   90.00
_cell.angle_gamma   90.00
#
_symmetry.space_group_name_H-M   'P 1'
#
loop_
_entity.id
_entity.type
_entity.pdbx_description
1 polymer ?
#
loop_
_entity_poly.entity_id
_entity_poly.type
_entity_poly.pdbx_seq_one_letter_code
_entity_poly.pdbx_strand_id
1 'polypeptide(L)' 'MKYNVDQLSQRGHYFAIVDEVDSILIDEARTPLIISGQVEDKTELYNKINKVIPKIEDNHYEIDENPKM' A
#
# COMPACT_ATOMS: atom_id res chain seq x y z
N MET A 1 3.15 -11.77 -0.13
CA MET A 1 2.92 -11.62 1.32
C MET A 1 2.75 -13.00 1.94
N LYS A 2 2.94 -13.13 3.25
CA LYS A 2 2.73 -14.39 3.97
C LYS A 2 1.27 -14.45 4.38
N TYR A 3 0.52 -15.41 3.84
CA TYR A 3 -0.94 -15.51 4.00
C TYR A 3 -1.35 -16.55 5.05
N ASN A 4 -0.41 -17.43 5.46
CA ASN A 4 -0.61 -18.45 6.47
C ASN A 4 0.33 -18.24 7.66
N VAL A 5 -0.10 -18.68 8.85
CA VAL A 5 0.69 -18.55 10.10
C VAL A 5 2.04 -19.26 9.98
N ASP A 6 2.08 -20.43 9.33
CA ASP A 6 3.31 -21.21 9.12
C ASP A 6 4.34 -20.49 8.25
N GLN A 7 3.91 -19.46 7.52
CA GLN A 7 4.82 -18.66 6.72
C GLN A 7 5.48 -17.57 7.57
N LEU A 8 4.93 -17.14 8.71
CA LEU A 8 5.47 -16.04 9.53
C LEU A 8 6.87 -16.35 10.08
N SER A 9 7.78 -15.37 10.02
CA SER A 9 9.15 -15.54 10.57
C SER A 9 9.24 -15.29 12.06
N GLN A 10 8.22 -14.65 12.65
CA GLN A 10 8.19 -14.25 14.05
C GLN A 10 7.01 -14.93 14.74
N ARG A 11 7.18 -15.28 16.01
CA ARG A 11 6.15 -15.92 16.85
C ARG A 11 5.33 -14.94 17.69
N GLY A 12 5.98 -13.91 18.26
CA GLY A 12 5.38 -12.93 19.19
C GLY A 12 6.44 -12.04 19.87
N HIS A 13 6.00 -11.06 20.66
CA HIS A 13 6.86 -10.06 21.33
C HIS A 13 6.55 -10.00 22.83
N TYR A 14 7.42 -10.55 23.68
CA TYR A 14 7.18 -10.65 25.13
C TYR A 14 7.95 -9.60 25.95
N PHE A 15 9.23 -9.43 25.64
CA PHE A 15 10.10 -8.47 26.31
C PHE A 15 11.17 -8.02 25.32
N ALA A 16 11.53 -6.74 25.38
CA ALA A 16 12.58 -6.15 24.58
C ALA A 16 13.37 -5.15 25.44
N ILE A 17 14.69 -5.19 25.32
CA ILE A 17 15.57 -4.15 25.84
C ILE A 17 15.92 -3.28 24.64
N VAL A 18 15.69 -1.98 24.78
CA VAL A 18 15.99 -0.99 23.74
C VAL A 18 17.11 -0.12 24.27
N ASP A 19 18.25 -0.17 23.60
CA ASP A 19 19.36 0.76 23.86
C ASP A 19 19.06 2.11 23.22
N GLU A 20 19.59 3.20 23.78
CA GLU A 20 19.35 4.58 23.31
C GLU A 20 17.85 4.89 23.08
N VAL A 21 17.06 4.69 24.14
CA VAL A 21 15.59 4.70 24.08
C VAL A 21 14.99 6.02 23.56
N ASP A 22 15.65 7.15 23.83
CA ASP A 22 15.25 8.47 23.36
C ASP A 22 15.38 8.58 21.85
N SER A 23 16.53 8.20 21.29
CA SER A 23 16.72 8.20 19.83
C SER A 23 15.75 7.26 19.12
N ILE A 24 15.49 6.06 19.65
CA ILE A 24 14.60 5.07 19.00
C ILE A 24 13.11 5.44 19.14
N LEU A 25 12.63 5.79 20.33
CA LEU A 25 11.19 5.97 20.58
C LEU A 25 10.71 7.42 20.40
N ILE A 26 11.59 8.40 20.26
CA ILE A 26 11.22 9.81 20.07
C ILE A 26 11.60 10.30 18.66
N ASP A 27 12.82 10.02 18.22
CA ASP A 27 13.33 10.58 16.96
C ASP A 27 12.98 9.67 15.79
N GLU A 28 13.44 8.41 15.82
CA GLU A 28 13.20 7.44 14.74
C GLU A 28 11.72 7.06 14.61
N ALA A 29 10.98 7.04 15.72
CA ALA A 29 9.54 6.77 15.74
C ALA A 29 8.69 7.78 14.93
N ARG A 30 9.24 8.94 14.56
CA ARG A 30 8.56 9.93 13.70
C ARG A 30 8.50 9.50 12.25
N THR A 31 9.41 8.62 11.82
CA THR A 31 9.43 8.08 10.47
C THR A 31 8.85 6.66 10.48
N PRO A 32 7.76 6.38 9.76
CA PRO A 32 7.15 5.05 9.80
C PRO A 32 8.06 4.01 9.14
N LEU A 33 8.06 2.79 9.70
CA LEU A 33 8.69 1.64 9.07
C LEU A 33 7.85 1.18 7.86
N ILE A 34 8.36 1.38 6.65
CA ILE A 34 7.67 1.03 5.40
C ILE A 34 8.37 -0.16 4.73
N ILE A 35 7.59 -1.20 4.41
CA ILE A 35 8.03 -2.26 3.50
C ILE A 35 7.52 -1.91 2.09
N SER A 36 8.41 -1.37 1.26
CA SER A 36 8.11 -1.10 -0.15
C SER A 36 8.48 -2.30 -1.03
N GLY A 37 7.80 -2.42 -2.16
CA GLY A 37 8.11 -3.39 -3.21
C GLY A 37 8.36 -2.65 -4.52
N GLN A 38 8.93 -3.36 -5.49
CA GLN A 38 8.97 -2.83 -6.85
C GLN A 38 7.55 -2.62 -7.35
N VAL A 39 7.32 -1.50 -8.03
CA VAL A 39 6.08 -1.24 -8.72
C VAL A 39 6.05 -2.13 -9.96
N GLU A 40 5.02 -2.95 -10.10
CA GLU A 40 4.78 -3.66 -11.36
C GLU A 40 4.63 -2.64 -12.49
N ASP A 41 5.37 -2.82 -13.59
CA ASP A 41 5.20 -1.97 -14.76
C ASP A 41 3.80 -2.21 -15.38
N LYS A 42 2.91 -1.25 -15.17
CA LYS A 42 1.54 -1.26 -15.71
C LYS A 42 1.40 -0.39 -16.95
N THR A 43 2.50 0.07 -17.55
CA THR A 43 2.49 0.97 -18.71
C THR A 43 1.69 0.39 -19.87
N GLU A 44 1.87 -0.89 -20.20
CA GLU A 44 1.08 -1.55 -21.23
C GLU A 44 -0.42 -1.58 -20.92
N LEU A 45 -0.78 -1.83 -19.66
CA LEU A 45 -2.17 -1.87 -19.21
C LEU A 45 -2.81 -0.49 -19.37
N TYR A 46 -2.14 0.57 -18.90
CA TYR A 46 -2.61 1.95 -19.08
C TYR A 46 -2.77 2.30 -20.56
N ASN A 47 -1.81 1.93 -21.41
CA ASN A 47 -1.88 2.16 -22.85
C ASN A 47 -3.04 1.41 -23.51
N LYS A 48 -3.35 0.19 -23.07
CA LYS A 48 -4.50 -0.59 -23.57
C LYS A 48 -5.82 0.05 -23.14
N ILE A 49 -5.95 0.42 -21.86
CA ILE A 49 -7.16 1.05 -21.32
C ILE A 49 -7.42 2.40 -22.00
N ASN A 50 -6.38 3.21 -22.24
CA ASN A 50 -6.52 4.50 -22.91
C ASN A 50 -7.10 4.40 -24.33
N LYS A 51 -6.95 3.25 -25.01
CA LYS A 51 -7.57 2.99 -26.32
C LYS A 51 -9.05 2.60 -26.20
N VAL A 52 -9.49 2.17 -25.03
CA VAL A 52 -10.87 1.76 -24.74
C VAL A 52 -11.70 2.94 -24.26
N ILE A 53 -11.14 3.83 -23.42
CA ILE A 53 -11.85 4.98 -22.84
C ILE A 53 -12.64 5.80 -23.88
N PRO A 54 -12.10 6.18 -25.07
CA PRO A 54 -12.85 6.97 -26.06
C PRO A 54 -14.04 6.25 -26.70
N LYS A 55 -14.19 4.94 -26.46
CA LYS A 55 -15.29 4.12 -26.99
C LYS A 55 -16.45 3.97 -26.00
N ILE A 56 -16.31 4.51 -24.79
CA ILE A 56 -17.34 4.47 -23.76
C ILE A 56 -18.28 5.65 -24.01
N GLU A 57 -19.55 5.36 -24.29
CA GLU A 57 -20.60 6.37 -24.42
C GLU A 57 -21.10 6.81 -23.04
N ASP A 58 -21.67 8.02 -22.93
CA ASP A 58 -22.10 8.64 -21.67
C ASP A 58 -23.19 7.87 -20.91
N ASN A 59 -23.92 6.98 -21.58
CA ASN A 59 -24.91 6.09 -20.96
C ASN A 59 -24.28 4.86 -20.27
N HIS A 60 -22.96 4.63 -20.42
CA HIS A 60 -22.27 3.47 -19.82
C HIS A 60 -21.67 3.77 -18.45
N TYR A 61 -21.72 5.01 -17.98
CA TYR A 61 -21.17 5.40 -16.68
C TYR A 61 -21.99 6.53 -16.05
N GLU A 62 -21.97 6.59 -14.72
CA GLU A 62 -22.52 7.71 -13.97
C GLU A 62 -21.35 8.43 -13.29
N ILE A 63 -21.31 9.76 -13.38
CA ILE A 63 -20.36 10.58 -12.64
C ILE A 63 -21.03 11.01 -11.33
N ASP A 64 -20.53 10.52 -10.21
CA ASP A 64 -20.87 11.07 -8.89
C ASP A 64 -19.82 12.11 -8.50
N GLU A 65 -20.17 13.39 -8.67
CA GLU A 65 -19.31 14.52 -8.31
C GLU A 65 -19.21 14.75 -6.79
N ASN A 66 -20.01 14.04 -5.99
CA ASN A 66 -20.08 14.21 -4.56
C ASN A 66 -19.81 12.87 -3.86
N PRO A 67 -18.54 12.42 -3.81
CA PRO A 67 -18.18 11.19 -3.12
C PRO A 67 -18.63 11.34 -1.67
N LYS A 68 -19.58 10.50 -1.25
CA LYS A 68 -20.06 10.47 0.14
C LYS A 68 -18.84 10.42 1.07
N MET A 69 -18.64 11.51 1.81
CA MET A 69 -17.74 11.56 2.96
C MET A 69 -18.24 10.62 4.05
#